data_AF-A0A258S9S0-F1
#
_entry.id   AF-A0A258S9S0-F1
#
_cell.length_a   1.000
_cell.length_b   1.000
_cell.length_c   1.000
_cell.angle_alpha   90.00
_cell.angle_beta   90.00
_cell.angle_gamma   90.00
#
_symmetry.space_group_name_H-M   'P 1'
#
loop_
_entity.id
_entity.type
_entity.pdbx_description
1 polymer ?
#
loop_
_entity_poly.entity_id
_entity_poly.type
_entity_poly.pdbx_seq_one_letter_code
_entity_poly.pdbx_strand_id
1 'polypeptide(L)'
;MIARVLGAVALMAAALPVAAALPVAAQTAPAGASYRDRLPQDEVIYFLLPDRFENGDPANDRGGLTGDRLKTGYDPSAKGFYHGGDLKGVIKR
;
A
#
# COMPACT_ATOMS: atom_id res chain seq x y z
N MET A 1 44.64 24.75 -58.74
CA MET A 1 43.71 25.59 -59.53
C MET A 1 42.32 25.02 -59.32
N ILE A 2 41.26 25.67 -58.88
CA ILE A 2 40.83 27.08 -58.73
C ILE A 2 39.63 26.95 -57.77
N ALA A 3 39.73 27.48 -56.56
CA ALA A 3 39.03 28.67 -56.07
C ALA A 3 37.80 28.36 -55.18
N ARG A 4 37.81 29.08 -54.06
CA ARG A 4 36.81 29.17 -53.00
C ARG A 4 35.48 29.70 -53.53
N VAL A 5 34.38 29.21 -52.96
CA VAL A 5 33.18 30.04 -52.77
C VAL A 5 32.74 29.90 -51.32
N LEU A 6 32.82 31.04 -50.62
CA LEU A 6 32.25 31.31 -49.31
C LEU A 6 30.72 31.47 -49.42
N GLY A 7 30.02 31.19 -48.32
CA GLY A 7 28.66 31.69 -48.04
C GLY A 7 27.62 30.57 -48.08
N ALA A 8 26.77 30.34 -47.09
CA ALA A 8 26.38 31.17 -45.96
C ALA A 8 26.12 30.26 -44.75
N VAL A 9 26.53 30.72 -43.56
CA VAL A 9 26.08 30.15 -42.29
C VAL A 9 24.62 30.58 -42.12
N ALA A 10 23.69 29.72 -42.51
CA ALA A 10 22.31 29.86 -42.09
C ALA A 10 22.22 29.37 -40.64
N LEU A 11 22.12 30.31 -39.71
CA LEU A 11 21.70 30.06 -38.33
C LEU A 11 20.33 29.38 -38.37
N MET A 12 20.30 28.04 -38.30
CA MET A 12 19.08 27.33 -37.93
C MET A 12 18.94 27.48 -36.42
N ALA A 13 18.13 28.45 -36.02
CA ALA A 13 17.64 28.56 -34.66
C ALA A 13 16.97 27.23 -34.27
N ALA A 14 17.58 26.52 -33.33
CA ALA A 14 16.97 25.35 -32.70
C ALA A 14 15.73 25.83 -31.93
N ALA A 15 14.55 25.67 -32.53
CA ALA A 15 13.29 25.82 -31.83
C ALA A 15 13.13 24.63 -30.88
N LEU A 16 13.64 24.77 -29.65
CA LEU A 16 13.30 23.89 -28.55
C LEU A 16 11.79 23.99 -28.32
N PRO A 17 11.02 22.89 -28.37
CA PRO A 17 9.65 22.93 -27.93
C PRO A 17 9.70 23.12 -26.42
N VAL A 18 9.34 24.31 -25.96
CA VAL A 18 8.98 24.50 -24.55
C VAL A 18 7.70 23.71 -24.36
N ALA A 19 7.83 22.48 -23.88
CA ALA A 19 6.71 21.69 -23.42
C ALA A 19 6.09 22.46 -22.24
N ALA A 20 5.00 23.17 -22.52
CA ALA A 20 4.20 23.79 -21.48
C ALA A 20 3.69 22.67 -20.57
N ALA A 21 4.25 22.56 -19.37
CA ALA A 21 3.72 21.71 -18.33
C ALA A 21 2.37 22.29 -17.92
N LEU A 22 1.28 21.81 -18.53
CA LEU A 22 -0.06 22.06 -18.02
C LEU A 22 -0.12 21.47 -16.61
N PRO A 23 -0.66 22.20 -15.62
CA PRO A 23 -0.89 21.60 -14.32
C PRO A 23 -1.91 20.48 -14.55
N VAL A 24 -1.49 19.23 -14.35
CA VAL A 24 -2.43 18.16 -14.12
C VAL A 24 -3.14 18.55 -12.84
N ALA A 25 -4.41 18.93 -12.95
CA ALA A 25 -5.25 19.09 -11.78
C ALA A 25 -5.25 17.75 -11.06
N ALA A 26 -4.68 17.72 -9.85
CA ALA A 26 -4.87 16.58 -8.96
C ALA A 26 -6.37 16.41 -8.81
N GLN A 27 -6.89 15.24 -9.19
CA GLN A 27 -8.25 14.87 -8.87
C GLN A 27 -8.31 14.77 -7.36
N THR A 28 -8.74 15.83 -6.69
CA THR A 28 -9.17 15.72 -5.30
C THR A 28 -10.34 14.76 -5.35
N ALA A 29 -10.13 13.54 -4.85
CA ALA A 29 -11.25 12.68 -4.53
C ALA A 29 -12.23 13.55 -3.72
N PRO A 30 -13.55 13.54 -4.04
CA PRO A 30 -14.50 14.24 -3.19
C PRO A 30 -14.20 13.80 -1.77
N ALA A 31 -14.14 14.75 -0.84
CA ALA A 31 -14.07 14.43 0.58
C ALA A 31 -15.36 13.66 0.89
N GLY A 32 -15.33 12.35 0.68
CA GLY A 32 -16.43 11.45 0.97
C GLY A 32 -16.75 11.66 2.44
N ALA A 33 -18.03 11.64 2.78
CA ALA A 33 -18.47 11.67 4.16
C ALA A 33 -17.58 10.73 4.98
N SER A 34 -17.10 11.19 6.14
CA SER A 34 -16.25 10.37 7.00
C SER A 34 -16.95 9.03 7.22
N TYR A 35 -16.22 7.94 7.14
CA TYR A 35 -16.78 6.61 7.46
C TYR A 35 -17.39 6.57 8.87
N ARG A 36 -16.96 7.47 9.75
CA ARG A 36 -17.52 7.64 11.11
C ARG A 36 -18.92 8.26 11.11
N ASP A 37 -19.30 8.95 10.05
CA ASP A 37 -20.59 9.65 9.93
C ASP A 37 -21.66 8.77 9.27
N ARG A 38 -21.30 7.58 8.76
CA ARG A 38 -22.22 6.64 8.13
C ARG A 38 -23.02 5.87 9.16
N LEU A 39 -24.29 5.60 8.86
CA LEU A 39 -25.13 4.82 9.75
C LEU A 39 -24.78 3.33 9.62
N PRO A 40 -24.84 2.52 10.69
CA PRO A 40 -24.48 1.09 10.63
C PRO A 40 -25.26 0.30 9.57
N GLN A 41 -26.51 0.66 9.27
CA GLN A 41 -27.30 -0.01 8.22
C GLN A 41 -26.76 0.20 6.80
N ASP A 42 -25.90 1.20 6.59
CA ASP A 42 -25.25 1.43 5.30
C ASP A 42 -23.98 0.58 5.14
N GLU A 43 -23.53 -0.11 6.19
CA GLU A 43 -22.28 -0.86 6.22
C GLU A 43 -22.47 -2.37 6.02
N VAL A 44 -21.47 -3.00 5.41
CA VAL A 44 -21.33 -4.46 5.39
C VAL A 44 -20.27 -4.85 6.41
N ILE A 45 -20.69 -5.54 7.47
CA ILE A 45 -19.81 -5.89 8.58
C ILE A 45 -19.33 -7.32 8.42
N TYR A 46 -18.02 -7.50 8.28
CA TYR A 46 -17.37 -8.80 8.33
C TYR A 46 -16.99 -9.13 9.76
N PHE A 47 -17.72 -10.07 10.37
CA PHE A 47 -17.33 -10.62 11.66
C PHE A 47 -16.23 -11.66 11.45
N LEU A 48 -15.10 -11.46 12.11
CA LEU A 48 -13.97 -12.36 12.06
C LEU A 48 -13.47 -12.68 13.46
N LEU A 49 -12.84 -13.84 13.57
CA LEU A 49 -12.04 -14.22 14.73
C LEU A 49 -10.58 -14.03 14.33
N PRO A 50 -9.87 -12.99 14.83
CA PRO A 50 -8.52 -12.66 14.35
C PRO A 50 -7.56 -13.84 14.42
N ASP A 51 -7.58 -14.59 15.54
CA ASP A 51 -6.75 -15.78 15.78
C ASP A 51 -6.89 -16.87 14.70
N ARG A 52 -8.02 -16.90 13.98
CA ARG A 52 -8.35 -17.92 12.97
C ARG A 52 -8.36 -17.39 11.54
N PHE A 53 -7.93 -16.15 11.34
CA PHE A 53 -8.00 -15.50 10.03
C PHE A 53 -6.69 -15.64 9.24
N GLU A 54 -5.64 -14.95 9.66
CA GLU A 54 -4.31 -14.98 9.02
C GLU A 54 -3.24 -14.67 10.09
N ASN A 55 -2.17 -15.45 10.11
CA ASN A 55 -0.97 -15.17 10.91
C ASN A 55 0.00 -14.32 10.08
N GLY A 56 0.12 -13.03 10.42
CA GLY A 56 0.96 -12.06 9.71
C GLY A 56 2.32 -11.81 10.37
N ASP A 57 2.47 -12.18 11.63
CA ASP A 57 3.69 -12.01 12.42
C ASP A 57 3.92 -13.16 13.42
N PRO A 58 4.55 -14.26 12.98
CA PRO A 58 4.83 -15.41 13.84
C PRO A 58 5.72 -15.11 15.06
N ALA A 59 6.39 -13.95 15.09
CA ALA A 59 7.20 -13.54 16.24
C ALA A 59 6.34 -13.29 17.50
N ASN A 60 5.04 -12.99 17.33
CA ASN A 60 4.12 -12.71 18.43
C ASN A 60 3.23 -13.90 18.83
N ASP A 61 3.29 -15.04 18.12
CA ASP A 61 2.47 -16.24 18.35
C ASP A 61 2.46 -16.72 19.80
N ARG A 62 3.59 -16.53 20.49
CA ARG A 62 3.82 -16.99 21.87
C ARG A 62 3.72 -15.86 22.90
N GLY A 63 3.32 -14.66 22.48
CA GLY A 63 3.20 -13.48 23.33
C GLY A 63 4.50 -13.06 24.02
N GLY A 64 5.66 -13.35 23.42
CA GLY A 64 6.97 -13.11 24.04
C GLY A 64 7.34 -14.07 25.17
N LEU A 65 6.57 -15.16 25.36
CA LEU A 65 6.81 -16.16 26.40
C LEU A 65 7.60 -17.38 25.89
N THR A 66 8.45 -17.91 26.75
CA THR A 66 9.16 -19.19 26.52
C THR A 66 8.47 -20.34 27.28
N GLY A 67 8.53 -21.57 26.76
CA GLY A 67 7.98 -22.75 27.44
C GLY A 67 7.23 -23.70 26.50
N ASP A 68 6.25 -24.42 27.03
CA ASP A 68 5.38 -25.28 26.23
C ASP A 68 4.05 -24.59 25.89
N ARG A 69 3.14 -25.35 25.28
CA ARG A 69 1.79 -24.91 24.94
C ARG A 69 0.97 -24.46 26.16
N LEU A 70 1.17 -25.05 27.35
CA LEU A 70 0.41 -24.69 28.55
C LEU A 70 0.92 -23.40 29.18
N LYS A 71 2.20 -23.07 28.97
CA LYS A 71 2.79 -21.79 29.39
C LYS A 71 2.51 -20.65 28.42
N THR A 72 2.60 -20.92 27.12
CA THR A 72 2.46 -19.88 26.09
C THR A 72 1.05 -19.74 25.55
N GLY A 73 0.21 -20.75 25.72
CA GLY A 73 -1.13 -20.80 25.13
C GLY A 73 -1.15 -21.05 23.61
N TYR A 74 0.00 -21.23 22.97
CA TYR A 74 0.10 -21.40 21.52
C TYR A 74 0.22 -22.88 21.12
N ASP A 75 -0.74 -23.35 20.31
CA ASP A 75 -0.70 -24.64 19.62
C ASP A 75 -1.70 -24.63 18.44
N PRO A 76 -1.24 -24.41 17.20
CA PRO A 76 -2.13 -24.36 16.03
C PRO A 76 -2.77 -25.72 15.69
N SER A 77 -2.31 -26.82 16.29
CA SER A 77 -2.89 -28.15 16.09
C SER A 77 -4.06 -28.46 17.03
N ALA A 78 -4.28 -27.63 18.06
CA ALA A 78 -5.29 -27.85 19.09
C ALA A 78 -6.28 -26.70 19.17
N LYS A 79 -7.58 -26.99 18.97
CA LYS A 79 -8.66 -25.97 18.87
C LYS A 79 -8.81 -25.04 20.08
N GLY A 80 -8.33 -25.45 21.25
CA GLY A 80 -8.43 -24.70 22.51
C GLY A 80 -7.27 -23.76 22.79
N PHE A 81 -6.30 -23.67 21.87
CA PHE A 81 -5.11 -22.83 21.98
C PHE A 81 -5.16 -21.71 20.92
N TYR A 82 -4.28 -20.72 21.09
CA TYR A 82 -4.02 -19.71 20.08
C TYR A 82 -3.40 -20.36 18.84
N HIS A 83 -3.87 -19.95 17.67
CA HIS A 83 -3.42 -20.43 16.35
C HIS A 83 -2.52 -19.41 15.65
N GLY A 84 -2.37 -18.21 16.21
CA GLY A 84 -1.40 -17.20 15.79
C GLY A 84 -1.98 -16.17 14.81
N GLY A 85 -3.29 -16.18 14.57
CA GLY A 85 -3.88 -15.11 13.78
C GLY A 85 -3.80 -13.77 14.51
N ASP A 86 -3.45 -12.71 13.78
CA ASP A 86 -3.07 -11.42 14.36
C ASP A 86 -3.54 -10.22 13.51
N LEU A 87 -3.35 -9.00 14.05
CA LEU A 87 -3.77 -7.77 13.38
C LEU A 87 -2.99 -7.47 12.11
N LYS A 88 -1.72 -7.87 12.02
CA LYS A 88 -0.92 -7.68 10.80
C LYS A 88 -1.44 -8.58 9.68
N GLY A 89 -1.90 -9.79 10.01
CA GLY A 89 -2.61 -10.69 9.12
C GLY A 89 -3.92 -10.09 8.62
N VAL A 90 -4.72 -9.50 9.52
CA VAL A 90 -5.95 -8.80 9.15
C VAL A 90 -5.67 -7.62 8.21
N ILE A 91 -4.66 -6.79 8.48
CA ILE A 91 -4.32 -5.61 7.65
C ILE A 91 -3.81 -5.99 6.26
N LYS A 92 -3.20 -7.17 6.10
CA LYS A 92 -2.65 -7.64 4.82
C LYS A 92 -3.71 -8.08 3.82
N ARG A 93 -4.93 -8.40 4.26
CA ARG A 93 -6.01 -8.96 3.43
C ARG A 93 -7.05 -7.90 3.10
#